data_AF-A0A1F0UPT2-F1
#
_entry.id   AF-A0A1F0UPT2-F1
#
_cell.length_a   1.000
_cell.length_b   1.000
_cell.length_c   1.000
_cell.angle_alpha   90.00
_cell.angle_beta   90.00
_cell.angle_gamma   90.00
#
_symmetry.space_group_name_H-M   'P 1'
#
loop_
_entity.id
_entity.type
_entity.pdbx_description
1 polymer ?
#
loop_
_entity_poly.entity_id
_entity_poly.type
_entity_poly.pdbx_seq_one_letter_code
_entity_poly.pdbx_strand_id
1 'polypeptide(L)'
;MKRFLAFGIAVGGSILISHLVNYLIVVPCVIGDECGYDVGKCDRGKVFDLFFEQSSDTGYHPEPTLFNFFFVTFIGAMVGICIFKIIVRFGLPKTKVSQNCARKT
;
A
#
# COMPACT_ATOMS: atom_id res chain seq x y z
N MET A 1 -21.14 4.53 12.41
CA MET A 1 -21.02 3.49 11.35
C MET A 1 -20.55 4.03 10.00
N LYS A 2 -21.27 4.94 9.31
CA LYS A 2 -20.93 5.37 7.93
C LYS A 2 -19.48 5.87 7.74
N ARG A 3 -18.94 6.64 8.70
CA ARG A 3 -17.54 7.13 8.65
C ARG A 3 -16.49 6.04 8.85
N PHE A 4 -16.75 5.09 9.74
CA PHE A 4 -15.85 3.95 9.96
C PHE A 4 -15.83 3.01 8.76
N LEU A 5 -16.99 2.78 8.13
CA LEU A 5 -17.07 2.03 6.88
C LEU A 5 -16.31 2.74 5.75
N ALA A 6 -16.52 4.05 5.58
CA ALA A 6 -15.80 4.84 4.59
C ALA A 6 -14.27 4.85 4.83
N PHE A 7 -13.85 4.90 6.10
CA PHE A 7 -12.44 4.77 6.46
C PHE A 7 -11.86 3.42 6.06
N GLY A 8 -12.55 2.32 6.41
CA GLY A 8 -12.14 0.96 6.05
C GLY A 8 -12.03 0.77 4.54
N ILE A 9 -13.01 1.27 3.77
CA ILE A 9 -12.99 1.19 2.30
C ILE A 9 -11.83 2.02 1.72
N ALA A 10 -11.63 3.25 2.20
CA ALA A 10 -10.58 4.13 1.68
C ALA A 10 -9.19 3.55 1.95
N VAL A 11 -8.93 3.09 3.17
CA VAL A 11 -7.64 2.52 3.57
C VAL A 11 -7.44 1.14 2.92
N GLY A 12 -8.40 0.23 3.06
CA GLY A 12 -8.31 -1.12 2.48
C GLY A 12 -8.20 -1.10 0.96
N GLY A 13 -9.00 -0.26 0.29
CA GLY A 13 -8.93 -0.08 -1.15
C GLY A 13 -7.57 0.48 -1.61
N SER A 14 -7.01 1.45 -0.88
CA SER A 14 -5.69 2.02 -1.23
C SER A 14 -4.55 1.03 -1.01
N ILE A 15 -4.62 0.19 0.04
CA ILE A 15 -3.68 -0.91 0.25
C ILE A 15 -3.75 -1.90 -0.91
N LEU A 16 -4.96 -2.35 -1.29
CA LEU A 16 -5.15 -3.29 -2.39
C LEU A 16 -4.61 -2.74 -3.71
N ILE A 17 -4.95 -1.50 -4.05
CA ILE A 17 -4.44 -0.84 -5.27
C ILE A 17 -2.92 -0.72 -5.25
N SER A 18 -2.33 -0.39 -4.10
CA SER A 18 -0.87 -0.27 -3.97
C SER A 18 -0.17 -1.61 -4.20
N HIS A 19 -0.73 -2.71 -3.70
CA HIS A 19 -0.23 -4.06 -3.99
C HIS A 19 -0.40 -4.42 -5.46
N LEU A 20 -1.55 -4.14 -6.07
CA LEU A 20 -1.75 -4.38 -7.50
C LEU A 20 -0.72 -3.62 -8.35
N VAL A 21 -0.51 -2.34 -8.06
CA VAL A 21 0.51 -1.52 -8.75
C VAL A 21 1.92 -2.08 -8.50
N ASN A 22 2.22 -2.51 -7.27
CA ASN A 22 3.53 -3.09 -6.96
C ASN A 22 3.78 -4.35 -7.79
N TYR A 23 2.89 -5.35 -7.72
CA TYR A 23 3.10 -6.63 -8.40
C TYR A 23 2.93 -6.58 -9.91
N LEU A 24 2.03 -5.74 -10.44
CA LEU A 24 1.75 -5.70 -11.89
C LEU A 24 2.64 -4.71 -12.65
N ILE A 25 3.21 -3.71 -11.96
CA ILE A 25 3.96 -2.63 -12.61
C ILE A 25 5.36 -2.54 -12.03
N VAL A 26 5.49 -2.27 -10.73
CA VAL A 26 6.81 -1.99 -10.12
C VAL A 26 7.73 -3.21 -10.20
N VAL A 27 7.24 -4.38 -9.78
CA VAL A 27 8.01 -5.62 -9.74
C VAL A 27 8.50 -5.98 -11.17
N PRO A 28 7.64 -6.07 -12.20
CA PRO A 28 8.10 -6.27 -13.58
C PRO A 28 9.03 -5.18 -14.11
N CYS A 29 8.82 -3.91 -13.77
CA CYS A 29 9.69 -2.82 -14.23
C CYS A 29 11.08 -2.81 -13.56
N VAL A 30 11.16 -3.24 -12.30
CA VAL A 30 12.40 -3.24 -11.51
C VAL A 30 13.22 -4.50 -11.76
N ILE A 31 12.55 -5.64 -11.89
CA ILE A 31 13.17 -6.93 -12.21
C ILE A 31 13.43 -7.00 -13.72
N GLY A 32 12.49 -6.62 -14.58
CA GLY A 32 12.65 -6.80 -16.02
C GLY A 32 12.61 -8.28 -16.44
N ASP A 33 12.61 -8.52 -17.74
CA ASP A 33 12.33 -9.84 -18.36
C ASP A 33 13.61 -10.67 -18.61
N GLU A 34 14.69 -10.39 -17.88
CA GLU A 34 15.98 -11.02 -18.14
C GLU A 34 16.08 -12.37 -17.45
N CYS A 35 15.98 -13.46 -18.23
CA CYS A 35 16.33 -14.84 -17.85
C CYS A 35 17.84 -15.02 -17.53
N GLY A 36 18.54 -13.98 -17.09
CA GLY A 36 19.99 -13.90 -16.93
C GLY A 36 20.43 -13.59 -15.51
N TYR A 37 19.62 -13.92 -14.50
CA TYR A 37 20.01 -13.81 -13.09
C TYR A 37 21.03 -14.89 -12.69
N ASP A 38 22.17 -14.91 -13.39
CA ASP A 38 23.35 -15.67 -13.01
C ASP A 38 23.77 -15.24 -11.60
N VAL A 39 23.74 -16.20 -10.68
CA VAL A 39 24.15 -16.02 -9.28
C VAL A 39 25.54 -15.36 -9.25
N GLY A 40 25.61 -14.12 -8.77
CA GLY A 40 26.86 -13.38 -8.61
C GLY A 40 27.30 -12.43 -9.74
N LYS A 41 26.52 -12.26 -10.82
CA LYS A 41 26.85 -11.29 -11.90
C LYS A 41 26.05 -9.98 -11.90
N CYS A 42 24.87 -9.95 -11.29
CA CYS A 42 24.12 -8.71 -11.12
C CYS A 42 24.56 -8.02 -9.84
N ASP A 43 25.25 -6.90 -9.97
CA ASP A 43 25.64 -6.01 -8.85
C ASP A 43 24.38 -5.31 -8.31
N ARG A 44 23.59 -6.08 -7.57
CA ARG A 44 22.33 -5.63 -6.96
C ARG A 44 22.70 -4.76 -5.77
N GLY A 45 22.41 -3.47 -5.88
CA GLY A 45 22.65 -2.56 -4.77
C GLY A 45 21.85 -2.99 -3.53
N LYS A 46 22.35 -2.70 -2.32
CA LYS A 46 21.73 -3.08 -1.04
C LYS A 46 20.24 -2.73 -0.89
N VAL A 47 19.76 -1.74 -1.63
CA VAL A 47 18.33 -1.38 -1.67
C VAL A 47 17.53 -2.44 -2.40
N PHE A 48 18.04 -3.00 -3.49
CA PHE A 48 17.37 -4.09 -4.21
C PHE A 48 17.21 -5.31 -3.30
N ASP A 49 18.27 -5.73 -2.60
CA ASP A 49 18.23 -6.89 -1.69
C ASP A 49 17.27 -6.70 -0.51
N LEU A 50 16.98 -5.46 -0.13
CA LEU A 50 16.00 -5.15 0.90
C LEU A 50 14.56 -5.42 0.42
N PHE A 51 14.30 -5.16 -0.85
CA PHE A 51 12.97 -5.27 -1.46
C PHE A 51 12.74 -6.58 -2.21
N PHE A 52 13.81 -7.28 -2.59
CA PHE A 52 13.75 -8.48 -3.40
C PHE A 52 14.76 -9.51 -2.88
N GLU A 53 14.28 -10.73 -2.65
CA GLU A 53 15.11 -11.87 -2.32
C GLU A 53 15.18 -12.82 -3.51
N GLN A 54 16.25 -13.61 -3.58
CA GLN A 54 16.43 -14.61 -4.61
C GLN A 54 16.53 -15.97 -3.95
N SER A 55 15.53 -16.81 -4.19
CA SER A 55 15.45 -18.14 -3.61
C SER A 55 15.75 -19.21 -4.67
N SER A 56 16.37 -20.31 -4.25
CA SER A 56 16.56 -21.47 -5.13
C SER A 56 15.23 -22.07 -5.61
N ASP A 57 14.19 -21.92 -4.79
CA ASP A 57 12.84 -22.44 -5.04
C ASP A 57 12.16 -21.81 -6.27
N THR A 58 12.63 -20.63 -6.68
CA THR A 58 12.04 -19.82 -7.77
C THR A 58 12.91 -19.86 -9.02
N GLY A 59 13.88 -20.80 -9.07
CA GLY A 59 14.88 -20.85 -10.15
C GLY A 59 15.82 -19.66 -10.15
N TYR A 60 16.09 -19.08 -8.97
CA TYR A 60 16.82 -17.83 -8.80
C TYR A 60 16.12 -16.61 -9.45
N HIS A 61 14.79 -16.64 -9.57
CA HIS A 61 14.04 -15.43 -9.94
C HIS A 61 13.87 -14.52 -8.72
N PRO A 62 14.12 -13.20 -8.82
CA PRO A 62 13.91 -12.29 -7.69
C PRO A 62 12.42 -12.24 -7.34
N GLU A 63 12.11 -12.30 -6.04
CA GLU A 63 10.76 -12.19 -5.51
C GLU A 63 10.68 -11.10 -4.45
N PRO A 64 9.54 -10.39 -4.34
CA PRO A 64 9.36 -9.37 -3.31
C PRO A 64 9.50 -9.94 -1.91
N THR A 65 10.33 -9.30 -1.08
CA THR A 65 10.52 -9.71 0.32
C THR A 65 9.30 -9.40 1.18
N LEU A 66 9.27 -9.96 2.40
CA LEU A 66 8.33 -9.51 3.44
C LEU A 66 8.47 -8.01 3.73
N PHE A 67 9.68 -7.45 3.64
CA PHE A 67 9.88 -6.01 3.80
C PHE A 67 9.17 -5.22 2.70
N ASN A 68 9.27 -5.65 1.44
CA ASN A 68 8.51 -5.07 0.33
C ASN A 68 7.01 -5.08 0.61
N PHE A 69 6.48 -6.23 1.06
CA PHE A 69 5.07 -6.35 1.42
C PHE A 69 4.63 -5.33 2.49
N PHE A 70 5.39 -5.20 3.58
CA PHE A 70 5.09 -4.24 4.64
C PHE A 70 5.24 -2.79 4.19
N PHE A 71 6.27 -2.50 3.39
CA PHE A 71 6.51 -1.17 2.85
C PHE A 71 5.35 -0.72 1.94
N VAL A 72 4.93 -1.57 1.00
CA VAL A 72 3.81 -1.28 0.09
C VAL A 72 2.50 -1.13 0.86
N THR A 73 2.27 -1.98 1.86
CA THR A 73 1.11 -1.86 2.76
C THR A 73 1.11 -0.52 3.50
N PHE A 74 2.26 -0.10 4.01
CA PHE A 74 2.42 1.17 4.72
C PHE A 74 2.13 2.36 3.80
N ILE A 75 2.70 2.39 2.60
CA ILE A 75 2.43 3.43 1.60
C ILE A 75 0.95 3.47 1.22
N GLY A 76 0.34 2.32 0.96
CA GLY A 76 -1.09 2.24 0.63
C GLY A 76 -1.99 2.73 1.77
N ALA A 77 -1.63 2.42 3.01
CA ALA A 77 -2.35 2.94 4.18
C ALA A 77 -2.23 4.46 4.31
N MET A 78 -1.02 5.02 4.12
CA MET A 78 -0.81 6.48 4.14
C MET A 78 -1.66 7.19 3.07
N VAL A 79 -1.67 6.68 1.84
CA VAL A 79 -2.48 7.21 0.74
C VAL A 79 -3.96 7.14 1.09
N GLY A 80 -4.43 5.99 1.60
CA GLY A 80 -5.82 5.81 2.00
C GLY A 80 -6.27 6.75 3.11
N ILE A 81 -5.40 7.04 4.09
CA ILE A 81 -5.65 8.03 5.14
C ILE A 81 -5.77 9.43 4.55
N CYS A 82 -4.91 9.81 3.59
CA CYS A 82 -4.99 11.08 2.88
C CYS A 82 -6.31 11.21 2.10
N ILE A 83 -6.68 10.18 1.34
CA ILE A 83 -7.95 10.13 0.60
C ILE A 83 -9.14 10.26 1.54
N PHE A 84 -9.14 9.51 2.65
CA PHE A 84 -10.21 9.60 3.65
C PHE A 84 -10.34 11.01 4.24
N LYS A 85 -9.22 11.67 4.55
CA LYS A 85 -9.21 13.06 5.02
C LYS A 85 -9.87 14.01 4.01
N ILE A 86 -9.61 13.83 2.71
CA ILE A 86 -10.23 14.61 1.64
C ILE A 86 -11.74 14.33 1.58
N ILE A 87 -12.14 13.06 1.59
CA ILE A 87 -13.56 12.65 1.56
C ILE A 87 -14.33 13.23 2.75
N VAL A 88 -13.76 13.17 3.96
CA VAL A 88 -14.39 13.75 5.16
C VAL A 88 -14.50 15.27 5.05
N ARG A 89 -13.50 15.93 4.47
CA ARG A 89 -13.47 17.39 4.33
C ARG A 89 -14.47 17.93 3.32
N PHE A 90 -14.69 17.22 2.20
CA PHE A 90 -15.50 17.71 1.09
C PHE A 90 -16.84 16.98 0.87
N GLY A 91 -16.94 15.70 1.27
CA GLY A 91 -18.04 14.82 0.84
C GLY A 91 -19.03 14.41 1.91
N LEU A 92 -18.70 14.52 3.20
CA LEU A 92 -19.62 14.14 4.27
C LEU A 92 -20.29 15.36 4.89
N PRO A 93 -21.64 15.42 4.95
CA PRO A 93 -22.30 16.48 5.70
C PRO A 93 -21.77 16.44 7.13
N LYS A 94 -21.34 17.60 7.63
CA LYS A 94 -20.97 17.75 9.04
C LYS A 94 -22.17 17.25 9.83
N THR A 95 -22.00 16.12 10.51
CA THR A 95 -22.98 15.64 11.49
C THR A 95 -23.16 16.78 12.47
N LYS A 96 -24.29 17.49 12.42
CA LYS A 96 -24.67 18.42 13.45
C LYS A 96 -24.73 17.58 14.73
N VAL A 97 -23.72 17.73 15.58
CA VAL A 97 -23.82 17.27 16.96
C VAL A 97 -25.03 18.02 17.50
N SER A 98 -26.09 17.28 17.80
CA SER A 98 -27.33 17.81 18.34
C SER A 98 -26.99 18.62 19.59
N GLN A 99 -27.04 19.95 19.49
CA GLN A 99 -26.84 20.86 20.62
C GLN A 99 -28.07 20.91 21.55
N ASN A 100 -29.01 19.97 21.44
CA ASN A 100 -30.26 20.01 22.22
C ASN A 100 -30.13 19.46 23.64
N CYS A 101 -28.91 19.27 24.17
CA CYS A 101 -28.69 18.97 25.59
C CYS A 101 -28.48 20.23 26.47
N ALA A 102 -28.79 21.43 25.97
CA ALA A 102 -28.58 22.70 26.68
C ALA A 102 -29.85 23.57 26.80
N ARG A 103 -31.05 22.97 26.89
CA ARG A 103 -32.25 23.68 27.36
C ARG A 103 -32.90 22.91 28.51
N LYS A 104 -32.18 22.84 29.63
CA LYS A 104 -32.79 22.78 30.95
C LYS A 104 -32.84 24.21 31.47
N THR A 105 -34.03 24.78 31.47
CA THR A 105 -34.64 25.68 32.47
C THR A 105 -35.90 26.25 31.84
#